data_AF-A0A5C7PBP4-F1
#
_entry.id   AF-A0A5C7PBP4-F1
#
_cell.length_a   1.000
_cell.length_b   1.000
_cell.length_c   1.000
_cell.angle_alpha   90.00
_cell.angle_beta   90.00
_cell.angle_gamma   90.00
#
_symmetry.space_group_name_H-M   'P 1'
#
loop_
_entity.id
_entity.type
_entity.pdbx_description
1 polymer ?
#
loop_
_entity_poly.entity_id
_entity_poly.type
_entity_poly.pdbx_seq_one_letter_code
_entity_poly.pdbx_strand_id
1 'polypeptide(L)'
;MAPYANAMTVFTPQPGAPLFVDHVNDSMYGFGADGSVERQSVDGLPAPEGPDPDCGYRVSDLPRTIPLGGDLIAWPFYARIAYFTGTETQLNVAIGGRIHSVPLQTGGVRAVYFPVSGPASDIFVSTGSPGAVACLTEVRVGNRVSPDGQKVPLAPGAGTTP
;
A
#
# COMPACT_ATOMS: atom_id res chain seq x y z
N MET A 1 18.74 32.54 34.65
CA MET A 1 17.34 32.09 34.75
C MET A 1 17.16 31.06 33.65
N ALA A 2 17.16 29.77 34.00
CA ALA A 2 17.11 28.69 33.01
C ALA A 2 15.73 28.69 32.31
N PRO A 3 15.67 28.51 30.98
CA PRO A 3 14.39 28.44 30.29
C PRO A 3 13.64 27.21 30.77
N TYR A 4 12.42 27.43 31.27
CA TYR A 4 11.54 26.39 31.77
C TYR A 4 11.29 25.38 30.65
N ALA A 5 11.56 24.09 30.91
CA ALA A 5 11.14 23.00 30.05
C ALA A 5 9.60 22.90 30.13
N ASN A 6 8.90 23.74 29.37
CA ASN A 6 7.46 23.65 29.24
C ASN A 6 7.12 22.51 28.27
N ALA A 7 6.02 21.79 28.55
CA ALA A 7 5.57 20.67 27.73
C ALA A 7 5.47 21.04 26.23
N MET A 8 5.17 22.30 25.92
CA MET A 8 5.13 22.81 24.54
C MET A 8 6.47 22.68 23.79
N THR A 9 7.62 22.82 24.44
CA THR A 9 8.95 22.62 23.80
C THR A 9 9.28 21.14 23.61
N VAL A 10 8.72 20.27 24.45
CA VAL A 10 8.88 18.81 24.31
C VAL A 10 7.99 18.26 23.19
N PHE A 11 6.81 18.84 23.00
CA PHE A 11 5.84 18.41 21.99
C PHE A 11 5.94 19.16 20.65
N THR A 12 6.91 20.06 20.45
CA THR A 12 7.11 20.67 19.13
C THR A 12 7.55 19.59 18.13
N PRO A 13 6.86 19.45 16.97
CA PRO A 13 7.29 18.54 15.93
C PRO A 13 8.70 18.89 15.50
N GLN A 14 9.56 17.88 15.41
CA GLN A 14 10.95 18.08 15.00
C GLN A 14 10.99 18.67 13.58
N PRO A 15 11.59 19.85 13.37
CA PRO A 15 11.76 20.40 12.03
C PRO A 15 12.55 19.41 11.16
N GLY A 16 12.00 19.03 10.01
CA GLY A 16 12.59 18.02 9.13
C GLY A 16 12.31 16.58 9.54
N ALA A 17 11.38 16.33 10.48
CA ALA A 17 10.87 14.98 10.70
C ALA A 17 10.32 14.41 9.37
N PRO A 18 10.63 13.14 9.06
CA PRO A 18 10.13 12.51 7.86
C PRO A 18 8.59 12.48 7.90
N LEU A 19 7.97 12.85 6.78
CA LEU A 19 6.53 12.69 6.61
C LEU A 19 6.24 11.18 6.55
N PHE A 20 5.38 10.71 7.44
CA PHE A 20 4.81 9.38 7.31
C PHE A 20 3.84 9.42 6.14
N VAL A 21 4.20 8.73 5.06
CA VAL A 21 3.41 8.67 3.83
C VAL A 21 2.48 7.45 3.88
N ASP A 22 1.27 7.61 3.35
CA ASP A 22 0.27 6.53 3.31
C ASP A 22 0.54 5.50 2.18
N HIS A 23 1.58 5.70 1.39
CA HIS A 23 2.02 4.76 0.35
C HIS A 23 3.53 4.86 0.12
N VAL A 24 4.14 3.75 -0.26
CA VAL A 24 5.58 3.69 -0.61
C VAL A 24 5.80 2.92 -1.90
N ASN A 25 6.66 3.46 -2.75
CA ASN A 25 7.05 2.84 -4.01
C ASN A 25 8.33 1.99 -3.80
N ASP A 26 8.40 0.87 -4.51
CA ASP A 26 9.48 -0.12 -4.61
C ASP A 26 9.77 -0.91 -3.33
N SER A 27 9.93 -0.24 -2.20
CA SER A 27 10.41 -0.85 -0.95
C SER A 27 9.58 -0.38 0.24
N MET A 28 8.90 -1.32 0.90
CA MET A 28 8.28 -1.08 2.19
C MET A 28 9.30 -1.37 3.30
N TYR A 29 9.44 -0.43 4.23
CA TYR A 29 10.20 -0.63 5.46
C TYR A 29 9.25 -0.58 6.64
N GLY A 30 9.52 -1.40 7.65
CA GLY A 30 8.75 -1.44 8.87
C GLY A 30 9.62 -1.86 10.04
N PHE A 31 9.03 -1.84 11.22
CA PHE A 31 9.69 -2.35 12.42
C PHE A 31 9.49 -3.87 12.51
N GLY A 32 10.59 -4.61 12.66
CA GLY A 32 10.58 -6.03 12.98
C GLY A 32 10.11 -6.29 14.41
N ALA A 33 10.00 -7.56 14.79
CA ALA A 33 9.55 -7.97 16.13
C ALA A 33 10.51 -7.50 17.25
N ASP A 34 11.78 -7.29 16.92
CA ASP A 34 12.83 -6.78 17.80
C ASP A 34 12.92 -5.25 17.82
N GLY A 35 12.05 -4.56 17.08
CA GLY A 35 12.06 -3.10 16.93
C GLY A 35 13.11 -2.57 15.96
N SER A 36 13.84 -3.43 15.25
CA SER A 36 14.76 -3.01 14.18
C SER A 36 14.00 -2.54 12.94
N VAL A 37 14.56 -1.59 12.19
CA VAL A 37 14.00 -1.18 10.89
C VAL A 37 14.52 -2.13 9.82
N GLU A 38 13.60 -2.83 9.17
CA GLU A 38 13.91 -3.80 8.13
C GLU A 38 13.00 -3.62 6.90
N ARG A 39 13.45 -4.14 5.75
CA ARG A 39 12.63 -4.22 4.55
C ARG A 39 11.54 -5.26 4.79
N GLN A 40 10.30 -4.91 4.52
CA GLN A 40 9.17 -5.82 4.68
C GLN A 40 8.44 -5.99 3.35
N SER A 41 7.72 -7.09 3.22
CA SER A 41 6.82 -7.37 2.11
C SER A 41 5.42 -7.65 2.65
N VAL A 42 4.48 -7.93 1.75
CA VAL A 42 3.12 -8.34 2.10
C VAL A 42 2.97 -9.80 1.71
N ASP A 43 2.54 -10.61 2.66
CA ASP A 43 2.08 -11.98 2.42
C ASP A 43 0.61 -12.10 2.78
N GLY A 44 -0.13 -12.79 1.93
CA GLY A 44 -1.58 -12.87 2.01
C GLY A 44 -2.21 -13.36 0.72
N LEU A 45 -3.50 -13.06 0.59
CA LEU A 45 -4.35 -13.50 -0.51
C LEU A 45 -3.90 -12.81 -1.80
N PRO A 46 -3.34 -13.57 -2.77
CA PRO A 46 -3.10 -13.03 -4.10
C PRO A 46 -4.43 -12.92 -4.85
N ALA A 47 -4.56 -11.90 -5.70
CA ALA A 47 -5.55 -11.93 -6.76
C ALA A 47 -5.20 -13.05 -7.76
N PRO A 48 -6.19 -13.65 -8.43
CA PRO A 48 -5.93 -14.55 -9.55
C PRO A 48 -5.04 -13.89 -10.62
N GLU A 49 -4.43 -14.71 -11.47
CA GLU A 49 -3.71 -14.18 -12.62
C GLU A 49 -4.68 -13.41 -13.53
N GLY A 50 -4.20 -12.27 -14.03
CA GLY A 50 -5.01 -11.42 -14.89
C GLY A 50 -5.29 -12.05 -16.25
N PRO A 51 -6.34 -11.59 -16.96
CA PRO A 51 -6.76 -12.17 -18.24
C PRO A 51 -5.78 -11.92 -19.39
N ASP A 52 -4.80 -11.03 -19.21
CA ASP A 52 -3.76 -10.73 -20.19
C ASP A 52 -2.45 -11.41 -19.75
N PRO A 53 -1.85 -12.30 -20.56
CA PRO A 53 -0.65 -13.04 -20.17
C PRO A 53 0.61 -12.15 -20.07
N ASP A 54 0.64 -11.01 -20.75
CA ASP A 54 1.79 -10.11 -20.78
C ASP A 54 1.65 -8.95 -19.77
N CYS A 55 0.40 -8.53 -19.52
CA CYS A 55 0.08 -7.35 -18.69
C CYS A 55 -0.56 -7.70 -17.35
N GLY A 56 -1.06 -8.93 -17.18
CA GLY A 56 -1.92 -9.32 -16.06
C GLY A 56 -3.27 -8.62 -16.16
N TYR A 57 -3.48 -7.61 -15.31
CA TYR A 57 -4.66 -6.75 -15.38
C TYR A 57 -4.32 -5.43 -16.04
N ARG A 58 -4.78 -5.26 -17.28
CA ARG A 58 -4.81 -3.96 -17.94
C ARG A 58 -5.85 -3.04 -17.29
N VAL A 59 -5.40 -1.90 -16.78
CA VAL A 59 -6.23 -0.88 -16.11
C VAL A 59 -6.08 0.44 -16.87
N SER A 60 -7.21 1.10 -17.12
CA SER A 60 -7.27 2.45 -17.71
C SER A 60 -8.16 3.35 -16.85
N ASP A 61 -8.58 4.47 -17.42
CA ASP A 61 -9.57 5.40 -16.87
C ASP A 61 -10.92 4.74 -16.52
N LEU A 62 -11.26 3.63 -17.16
CA LEU A 62 -12.44 2.85 -16.84
C LEU A 62 -12.19 1.95 -15.62
N PRO A 63 -13.03 2.04 -14.57
CA PRO A 63 -12.93 1.18 -13.41
C PRO A 63 -13.03 -0.30 -13.78
N ARG A 64 -12.09 -1.09 -13.27
CA ARG A 64 -12.04 -2.53 -13.43
C ARG A 64 -12.07 -3.22 -12.08
N THR A 65 -12.89 -4.26 -11.97
CA THR A 65 -12.92 -5.12 -10.79
C THR A 65 -11.88 -6.22 -10.91
N ILE A 66 -11.08 -6.40 -9.87
CA ILE A 66 -10.13 -7.51 -9.72
C ILE A 66 -10.57 -8.30 -8.49
N PRO A 67 -10.98 -9.57 -8.64
CA PRO A 67 -11.30 -10.41 -7.50
C PRO A 67 -10.04 -10.71 -6.70
N LEU A 68 -10.15 -10.75 -5.39
CA LEU A 68 -9.11 -11.32 -4.53
C LEU A 68 -9.28 -12.84 -4.50
N GLY A 69 -8.20 -13.58 -4.24
CA GLY A 69 -8.25 -15.04 -4.14
C GLY A 69 -9.07 -15.58 -2.95
N GLY A 70 -9.75 -14.71 -2.20
CA GLY A 70 -10.61 -15.03 -1.07
C GLY A 70 -11.06 -13.77 -0.34
N ASP A 71 -11.89 -13.96 0.70
CA ASP A 71 -12.49 -12.85 1.44
C ASP A 71 -11.54 -12.29 2.50
N LEU A 72 -11.35 -10.96 2.47
CA LEU A 72 -10.71 -10.24 3.57
C LEU A 72 -11.73 -10.00 4.68
N ILE A 73 -11.35 -10.37 5.91
CA ILE A 73 -12.09 -10.01 7.11
C ILE A 73 -11.99 -8.51 7.42
N ALA A 74 -12.84 -8.00 8.30
CA ALA A 74 -12.82 -6.61 8.75
C ALA A 74 -11.61 -6.32 9.66
N TRP A 75 -10.41 -6.23 9.06
CA TRP A 75 -9.14 -6.03 9.73
C TRP A 75 -8.22 -5.12 8.88
N PRO A 76 -7.31 -4.34 9.50
CA PRO A 76 -6.29 -3.60 8.77
C PRO A 76 -5.25 -4.55 8.16
N PHE A 77 -4.98 -4.39 6.87
CA PHE A 77 -4.03 -5.15 6.07
C PHE A 77 -3.14 -4.19 5.27
N TYR A 78 -2.19 -4.75 4.53
CA TYR A 78 -1.43 -4.04 3.51
C TYR A 78 -1.69 -4.65 2.16
N ALA A 79 -1.79 -3.80 1.14
CA ALA A 79 -1.82 -4.22 -0.25
C ALA A 79 -0.42 -4.04 -0.85
N ARG A 80 0.01 -5.02 -1.63
CA ARG A 80 1.15 -4.96 -2.54
C ARG A 80 0.62 -5.09 -3.96
N ILE A 81 0.88 -4.08 -4.78
CA ILE A 81 0.52 -4.09 -6.20
C ILE A 81 1.79 -3.95 -7.03
N ALA A 82 2.17 -5.00 -7.74
CA ALA A 82 3.20 -4.95 -8.76
C ALA A 82 2.59 -4.42 -10.06
N TYR A 83 3.25 -3.42 -10.66
CA TYR A 83 2.74 -2.73 -11.83
C TYR A 83 3.85 -2.36 -12.82
N PHE A 84 3.42 -2.13 -14.05
CA PHE A 84 4.22 -1.56 -15.13
C PHE A 84 3.37 -0.51 -15.85
N THR A 85 3.92 0.68 -16.06
CA THR A 85 3.25 1.74 -16.82
C THR A 85 4.25 2.44 -17.74
N GLY A 86 3.78 2.79 -18.94
CA GLY A 86 4.55 3.59 -19.90
C GLY A 86 4.50 5.09 -19.62
N THR A 87 3.52 5.54 -18.81
CA THR A 87 3.28 6.95 -18.50
C THR A 87 3.08 7.14 -17.01
N GLU A 88 3.61 8.22 -16.45
CA GLU A 88 3.34 8.59 -15.06
C GLU A 88 1.83 8.90 -14.90
N THR A 89 1.19 8.26 -13.94
CA THR A 89 -0.25 8.36 -13.71
C THR A 89 -0.55 8.12 -12.23
N GLN A 90 -1.79 8.34 -11.80
CA GLN A 90 -2.27 7.87 -10.52
C GLN A 90 -3.11 6.60 -10.71
N LEU A 91 -2.99 5.66 -9.79
CA LEU A 91 -3.86 4.50 -9.64
C LEU A 91 -4.82 4.77 -8.49
N ASN A 92 -6.11 4.75 -8.79
CA ASN A 92 -7.17 4.78 -7.80
C ASN A 92 -7.57 3.34 -7.49
N VAL A 93 -7.42 2.94 -6.23
CA VAL A 93 -7.77 1.60 -5.75
C VAL A 93 -8.88 1.74 -4.73
N ALA A 94 -10.07 1.24 -5.06
CA ALA A 94 -11.18 1.14 -4.12
C ALA A 94 -11.23 -0.25 -3.49
N ILE A 95 -11.12 -0.32 -2.17
CA ILE A 95 -11.16 -1.54 -1.37
C ILE A 95 -11.81 -1.24 -0.02
N GLY A 96 -12.67 -2.13 0.46
CA GLY A 96 -13.33 -1.97 1.78
C GLY A 96 -14.10 -0.66 1.95
N GLY A 97 -14.63 -0.10 0.86
CA GLY A 97 -15.38 1.16 0.86
C GLY A 97 -14.53 2.44 0.91
N ARG A 98 -13.20 2.34 0.80
CA ARG A 98 -12.28 3.49 0.70
C ARG A 98 -11.56 3.51 -0.64
N ILE A 99 -11.28 4.71 -1.14
CA ILE A 99 -10.48 4.92 -2.36
C ILE A 99 -9.09 5.40 -1.95
N HIS A 100 -8.07 4.71 -2.44
CA HIS A 100 -6.66 5.04 -2.26
C HIS A 100 -6.10 5.52 -3.59
N SER A 101 -5.60 6.75 -3.65
CA SER A 101 -4.93 7.29 -4.85
C SER A 101 -3.42 7.19 -4.68
N VAL A 102 -2.78 6.45 -5.57
CA VAL A 102 -1.38 6.08 -5.47
C VAL A 102 -0.63 6.49 -6.75
N PRO A 103 0.48 7.24 -6.67
CA PRO A 103 1.24 7.63 -7.84
C PRO A 103 2.01 6.45 -8.43
N LEU A 104 1.77 6.17 -9.71
CA LEU A 104 2.52 5.19 -10.52
C LEU A 104 3.63 5.90 -11.28
N GLN A 105 4.84 5.39 -11.10
CA GLN A 105 6.04 5.89 -11.78
C GLN A 105 6.40 4.99 -12.96
N THR A 106 7.04 5.57 -13.97
CA THR A 106 7.61 4.80 -15.09
C THR A 106 8.95 4.18 -14.69
N GLY A 107 9.48 3.28 -15.52
CA GLY A 107 10.82 2.70 -15.34
C GLY A 107 10.86 1.21 -15.00
N GLY A 108 10.01 0.41 -15.63
CA GLY A 108 10.02 -1.06 -15.46
C GLY A 108 8.97 -1.57 -14.48
N VAL A 109 9.09 -2.84 -14.09
CA VAL A 109 8.16 -3.46 -13.13
C VAL A 109 8.49 -2.94 -11.74
N ARG A 110 7.54 -2.22 -11.14
CA ARG A 110 7.64 -1.62 -9.81
C ARG A 110 6.57 -2.22 -8.91
N ALA A 111 6.68 -1.98 -7.61
CA ALA A 111 5.65 -2.37 -6.66
C ALA A 111 5.26 -1.18 -5.78
N VAL A 112 4.00 -1.07 -5.44
CA VAL A 112 3.52 -0.10 -4.46
C VAL A 112 2.87 -0.79 -3.29
N TYR A 113 3.10 -0.23 -2.11
CA TYR A 113 2.60 -0.72 -0.84
C TYR A 113 1.79 0.36 -0.15
N PHE A 114 0.60 0.02 0.32
CA PHE A 114 -0.27 0.94 1.05
C PHE A 114 -1.16 0.17 2.03
N PRO A 115 -1.55 0.77 3.17
CA PRO A 115 -2.46 0.16 4.11
C PRO A 115 -3.87 0.14 3.51
N VAL A 116 -4.57 -0.97 3.72
CA VAL A 116 -5.95 -1.19 3.29
C VAL A 116 -6.74 -1.77 4.44
N SER A 117 -8.05 -1.56 4.43
CA SER A 117 -8.93 -2.14 5.43
C SER A 117 -9.94 -3.03 4.73
N GLY A 118 -10.13 -4.24 5.25
CA GLY A 118 -11.29 -5.06 4.89
C GLY A 118 -12.57 -4.57 5.59
N PRO A 119 -13.71 -5.23 5.37
CA PRO A 119 -13.86 -6.44 4.57
C PRO A 119 -13.91 -6.16 3.06
N ALA A 120 -13.35 -7.06 2.25
CA ALA A 120 -13.42 -6.97 0.79
C ALA A 120 -13.13 -8.33 0.13
N SER A 121 -13.91 -8.68 -0.89
CA SER A 121 -13.69 -9.81 -1.80
C SER A 121 -13.04 -9.38 -3.12
N ASP A 122 -13.22 -8.11 -3.48
CA ASP A 122 -12.81 -7.55 -4.76
C ASP A 122 -12.21 -6.16 -4.55
N ILE A 123 -11.33 -5.76 -5.46
CA ILE A 123 -10.82 -4.41 -5.55
C ILE A 123 -11.26 -3.78 -6.85
N PHE A 124 -11.56 -2.48 -6.82
CA PHE A 124 -11.81 -1.70 -8.03
C PHE A 124 -10.59 -0.85 -8.31
N VAL A 125 -10.07 -0.92 -9.52
CA VAL A 125 -8.89 -0.17 -9.93
C VAL A 125 -9.19 0.67 -11.16
N SER A 126 -8.74 1.92 -11.16
CA SER A 126 -8.78 2.80 -12.33
C SER A 126 -7.57 3.72 -12.35
N THR A 127 -7.17 4.21 -13.52
CA THR A 127 -6.17 5.26 -13.62
C THR A 127 -6.83 6.63 -13.51
N GLY A 128 -6.23 7.55 -12.76
CA GLY A 128 -6.71 8.93 -12.62
C GLY A 128 -6.42 9.81 -13.83
N SER A 129 -5.54 9.37 -14.74
CA SER A 129 -5.16 10.13 -15.93
C SER A 129 -5.87 9.60 -17.18
N PRO A 130 -6.62 10.43 -17.92
CA PRO A 130 -7.27 10.02 -19.16
C PRO A 130 -6.26 9.49 -20.19
N GLY A 131 -6.52 8.30 -20.74
CA GLY A 131 -5.66 7.67 -21.74
C GLY A 131 -4.37 7.02 -21.17
N ALA A 132 -4.12 7.12 -19.86
CA ALA A 132 -3.06 6.34 -19.23
C ALA A 132 -3.49 4.87 -19.09
N VAL A 133 -2.54 3.97 -19.27
CA VAL A 133 -2.75 2.53 -19.11
C VAL A 133 -1.67 1.99 -18.20
N ALA A 134 -2.09 1.29 -17.15
CA ALA A 134 -1.22 0.58 -16.23
C ALA A 134 -1.50 -0.93 -16.31
N CYS A 135 -0.43 -1.72 -16.34
CA CYS A 135 -0.47 -3.17 -16.24
C CYS A 135 -0.22 -3.57 -14.79
N LEU A 136 -1.16 -4.24 -14.15
CA LEU A 136 -0.97 -4.80 -12.82
C LEU A 136 -0.63 -6.29 -12.95
N THR A 137 0.62 -6.64 -12.68
CA THR A 137 1.15 -8.00 -12.84
C THR A 137 0.88 -8.87 -11.62
N GLU A 138 0.84 -8.26 -10.43
CA GLU A 138 0.50 -8.95 -9.19
C GLU A 138 -0.29 -8.01 -8.28
N VAL A 139 -1.35 -8.51 -7.67
CA VAL A 139 -2.07 -7.85 -6.59
C VAL A 139 -2.11 -8.82 -5.42
N ARG A 140 -1.68 -8.39 -4.23
CA ARG A 140 -1.71 -9.21 -3.02
C ARG A 140 -2.13 -8.37 -1.84
N VAL A 141 -3.00 -8.90 -0.99
CA VAL A 141 -3.45 -8.21 0.22
C VAL A 141 -3.28 -9.12 1.43
N GLY A 142 -2.65 -8.61 2.49
CA GLY A 142 -2.47 -9.38 3.71
C GLY A 142 -1.60 -8.71 4.76
N ASN A 143 -0.90 -9.54 5.52
CA ASN A 143 -0.06 -9.10 6.63
C ASN A 143 1.33 -8.73 6.13
N ARG A 144 2.00 -7.84 6.89
CA ARG A 144 3.42 -7.60 6.67
C ARG A 144 4.21 -8.84 7.03
N VAL A 145 5.22 -9.13 6.23
CA VAL A 145 6.21 -10.14 6.51
C VAL A 145 7.60 -9.55 6.46
N SER A 146 8.45 -10.01 7.35
CA SER A 146 9.88 -9.73 7.35
C SER A 146 10.59 -10.49 6.21
N PRO A 147 11.85 -10.18 5.89
CA PRO A 147 12.61 -10.87 4.83
C PRO A 147 12.75 -12.38 5.06
N ASP A 148 12.78 -12.81 6.31
CA ASP A 148 12.81 -14.21 6.76
C ASP A 148 11.42 -14.88 6.77
N GLY A 149 10.37 -14.16 6.36
CA GLY A 149 9.02 -14.69 6.21
C GLY A 149 8.21 -14.75 7.51
N GLN A 150 8.70 -14.17 8.60
CA GLN A 150 7.91 -14.03 9.82
C GLN A 150 6.82 -12.98 9.63
N LYS A 151 5.61 -13.30 10.10
CA LYS A 151 4.50 -12.35 10.13
C LYS A 151 4.79 -11.29 11.17
N VAL A 152 4.85 -10.04 10.75
CA VAL A 152 5.07 -8.89 11.62
C VAL A 152 3.71 -8.34 12.03
N PRO A 153 3.34 -8.42 13.33
CA PRO A 153 2.09 -7.86 13.80
C PRO A 153 1.98 -6.38 13.43
N LEU A 154 0.77 -5.95 13.09
CA LEU A 154 0.45 -4.54 13.08
C LEU A 154 0.62 -4.01 14.50
N ALA A 155 1.35 -2.90 14.66
CA ALA A 155 1.46 -2.26 15.96
C ALA A 155 0.05 -1.91 16.45
N PRO A 156 -0.33 -2.29 17.69
CA PRO A 156 -1.64 -1.97 18.22
C PRO A 156 -1.81 -0.44 18.25
N GLY A 157 -2.70 0.09 17.40
CA GLY A 157 -2.98 1.53 17.31
C GLY A 157 -2.96 2.14 15.90
N ALA A 158 -2.47 1.42 14.87
CA ALA A 158 -2.45 1.94 13.49
C ALA A 158 -3.85 2.07 12.84
N GLY A 159 -4.91 1.59 13.50
CA GLY A 159 -6.29 1.63 13.03
C GLY A 159 -7.14 2.76 13.63
N THR A 160 -6.60 3.59 14.52
CA THR A 160 -7.34 4.69 15.15
C THR A 160 -6.81 6.03 14.66
N THR A 161 -7.41 6.54 13.58
CA THR A 161 -7.44 7.99 13.33
C THR A 161 -8.60 8.57 14.16
N PRO A 162 -8.42 9.74 14.83
CA PRO A 162 -9.30 10.27 15.88
C PRO A 162 -10.72 10.66 15.43
#